data_AF-A0A7Y1SY13-F1
#
_entry.id   AF-A0A7Y1SY13-F1
#
_cell.length_a   1.000
_cell.length_b   1.000
_cell.length_c   1.000
_cell.angle_alpha   90.00
_cell.angle_beta   90.00
_cell.angle_gamma   90.00
#
_symmetry.space_group_name_H-M   'P 1'
#
loop_
_entity.id
_entity.type
_entity.pdbx_description
1 polymer ?
#
loop_
_entity_poly.entity_id
_entity_poly.type
_entity_poly.pdbx_seq_one_letter_code
_entity_poly.pdbx_strand_id
1 'polypeptide(L)'
;MKRRATMLMIVSLLVVGCRSSATIEPAATSAQEDPLPNAGLDLAVEVVADGLVNPLGLSALPDGRILIAEEGSGEDDLSAGVSMLMPDGSIGRVISGLPSGRDSGDLSGVPLVGVSPDGTTAYTAHFGSGRLLTVPVGRLSIDTPLGPDDLSSAMRPLNSVTLTNPFDITFDGAGVPVVSDASQNGVAIETDGGTTRFFHRFDRLENPDNPDLSIDPVPTGISRVDGEYLVTLTGGCPYPPGSGRLVAVDDQRNQRTVVEGLSMPIDVAVDEDGAIWILEFARFEEDASC
;
A
#
# COMPACT_ATOMS: atom_id res chain seq x y z
N MET A 1 -21.13 -47.49 -19.92
CA MET A 1 -21.63 -46.56 -20.94
C MET A 1 -20.65 -45.39 -21.04
N LYS A 2 -19.99 -45.25 -22.18
CA LYS A 2 -19.14 -44.10 -22.53
C LYS A 2 -20.02 -42.96 -23.02
N ARG A 3 -19.74 -41.71 -22.62
CA ARG A 3 -19.79 -40.56 -23.54
C ARG A 3 -18.59 -39.65 -23.26
N ARG A 4 -17.76 -39.51 -24.30
CA ARG A 4 -16.69 -38.53 -24.48
C ARG A 4 -17.27 -37.31 -25.21
N ALA A 5 -16.69 -36.14 -24.98
CA ALA A 5 -16.48 -35.04 -25.93
C ALA A 5 -15.28 -34.25 -25.37
N THR A 6 -14.05 -34.34 -25.90
CA THR A 6 -13.50 -33.80 -27.17
C THR A 6 -13.44 -32.26 -27.21
N MET A 7 -12.32 -31.74 -26.69
CA MET A 7 -11.34 -30.81 -27.30
C MET A 7 -11.83 -29.62 -28.13
N LEU A 8 -11.38 -28.43 -27.77
CA LEU A 8 -10.82 -27.48 -28.74
C LEU A 8 -9.58 -26.78 -28.16
N MET A 9 -8.46 -27.05 -28.81
CA MET A 9 -7.16 -26.39 -28.72
C MET A 9 -7.12 -25.33 -29.84
N ILE A 10 -6.31 -24.26 -29.69
CA ILE A 10 -5.64 -23.43 -30.73
C ILE A 10 -5.47 -22.00 -30.15
N VAL A 11 -4.36 -21.25 -30.28
CA VAL A 11 -3.01 -21.43 -30.86
C VAL A 11 -2.15 -20.31 -30.26
N SER A 12 -0.91 -20.62 -29.88
CA SER A 12 0.15 -19.63 -29.66
C SER A 12 0.68 -19.15 -31.01
N LEU A 13 0.75 -17.84 -31.25
CA LEU A 13 1.47 -17.29 -32.40
C LEU A 13 2.76 -16.63 -31.94
N LEU A 14 3.86 -17.32 -32.16
CA LEU A 14 5.22 -16.79 -32.17
C LEU A 14 5.52 -16.37 -33.61
N VAL A 15 5.86 -15.11 -33.86
CA VAL A 15 6.45 -14.69 -35.15
C VAL A 15 7.87 -14.25 -34.90
N VAL A 16 8.82 -15.11 -35.27
CA VAL A 16 10.21 -14.74 -35.57
C VAL A 16 10.33 -14.69 -37.09
N GLY A 17 10.64 -13.50 -37.62
CA GLY A 17 10.92 -13.26 -39.03
C GLY A 17 12.27 -12.55 -39.18
N CYS A 18 13.10 -13.04 -40.09
CA CYS A 18 14.52 -12.71 -40.23
C CYS A 18 14.78 -11.49 -41.15
N ARG A 19 15.74 -10.66 -40.74
CA ARG A 19 16.62 -9.68 -41.43
C ARG A 19 16.23 -9.11 -42.82
N SER A 20 16.24 -7.78 -42.88
CA SER A 20 16.80 -7.04 -44.03
C SER A 20 17.52 -5.78 -43.53
N SER A 21 18.74 -5.54 -44.02
CA SER A 21 19.55 -4.36 -43.73
C SER A 21 18.99 -3.14 -44.45
N ALA A 22 18.56 -2.14 -43.69
CA ALA A 22 18.34 -0.79 -44.19
C ALA A 22 18.85 0.20 -43.13
N THR A 23 19.61 1.19 -43.60
CA THR A 23 20.17 2.32 -42.87
C THR A 23 19.11 3.04 -42.05
N ILE A 24 19.37 3.24 -40.75
CA ILE A 24 18.50 4.02 -39.85
C ILE A 24 19.05 5.44 -39.78
N GLU A 25 18.35 6.39 -40.41
CA GLU A 25 18.42 7.81 -40.05
C GLU A 25 17.50 8.06 -38.83
N PRO A 26 17.84 8.99 -37.92
CA PRO A 26 17.03 9.23 -36.74
C PRO A 26 15.83 10.11 -37.13
N ALA A 27 14.66 9.50 -37.29
CA ALA A 27 13.40 10.24 -37.33
C ALA A 27 13.00 10.55 -35.88
N ALA A 28 13.17 11.81 -35.47
CA ALA A 28 12.51 12.35 -34.29
C ALA A 28 11.00 12.23 -34.49
N THR A 29 10.39 11.22 -33.88
CA THR A 29 8.94 11.06 -33.79
C THR A 29 8.61 11.18 -32.31
N SER A 30 7.88 12.24 -31.97
CA SER A 30 7.14 12.33 -30.72
C SER A 30 6.26 11.08 -30.61
N ALA A 31 6.61 10.16 -29.72
CA ALA A 31 5.74 9.05 -29.38
C ALA A 31 4.54 9.67 -28.63
N GLN A 32 3.47 9.90 -29.38
CA GLN A 32 2.15 10.11 -28.80
C GLN A 32 1.78 8.74 -28.21
N GLU A 33 1.71 8.64 -26.89
CA GLU A 33 1.24 7.42 -26.22
C GLU A 33 -0.18 7.15 -26.71
N ASP A 34 -0.33 6.16 -27.59
CA ASP A 34 -1.63 5.62 -27.91
C ASP A 34 -2.25 5.14 -26.59
N PRO A 35 -3.46 5.61 -26.22
CA PRO A 35 -4.11 5.10 -25.02
C PRO A 35 -4.21 3.58 -25.15
N LEU A 36 -3.74 2.88 -24.11
CA LEU A 36 -3.83 1.43 -24.03
C LEU A 36 -5.25 1.01 -24.45
N PRO A 37 -5.39 0.02 -25.36
CA PRO A 37 -6.69 -0.41 -25.81
C PRO A 37 -7.52 -0.80 -24.58
N ASN A 38 -8.56 -0.02 -24.32
CA ASN A 38 -9.48 -0.25 -23.22
C ASN A 38 -10.00 -1.68 -23.38
N ALA A 39 -9.65 -2.59 -22.46
CA ALA A 39 -9.81 -4.04 -22.63
C ALA A 39 -11.27 -4.52 -22.63
N GLY A 40 -12.24 -3.64 -22.92
CA GLY A 40 -13.67 -3.97 -22.96
C GLY A 40 -14.21 -4.46 -21.62
N LEU A 41 -13.54 -4.12 -20.51
CA LEU A 41 -14.06 -4.37 -19.17
C LEU A 41 -15.07 -3.26 -18.86
N ASP A 42 -16.36 -3.60 -18.95
CA ASP A 42 -17.41 -2.79 -18.37
C ASP A 42 -17.28 -2.87 -16.85
N LEU A 43 -16.50 -1.96 -16.27
CA LEU A 43 -16.33 -1.85 -14.82
C LEU A 43 -17.64 -1.31 -14.22
N ALA A 44 -18.32 -2.14 -13.43
CA ALA A 44 -19.41 -1.71 -12.59
C ALA A 44 -18.85 -1.18 -11.26
N VAL A 45 -19.21 0.05 -10.92
CA VAL A 45 -18.86 0.66 -9.64
C VAL A 45 -20.10 0.66 -8.74
N GLU A 46 -19.97 0.08 -7.55
CA GLU A 46 -21.00 0.06 -6.52
C GLU A 46 -20.42 0.67 -5.23
N VAL A 47 -21.22 1.50 -4.56
CA VAL A 47 -20.87 2.02 -3.24
C VAL A 47 -21.26 0.97 -2.20
N VAL A 48 -20.26 0.34 -1.59
CA VAL A 48 -20.44 -0.71 -0.58
C VAL A 48 -20.46 -0.17 0.86
N ALA A 49 -19.95 1.04 1.07
CA ALA A 49 -19.97 1.76 2.34
C ALA A 49 -19.90 3.27 2.09
N ASP A 50 -20.58 4.06 2.91
CA ASP A 50 -20.52 5.52 2.91
C ASP A 50 -20.37 6.07 4.33
N GLY A 51 -20.16 7.39 4.45
CA GLY A 51 -20.01 8.07 5.75
C GLY A 51 -18.65 7.91 6.42
N LEU A 52 -17.68 7.30 5.75
CA LEU A 52 -16.29 7.20 6.18
C LEU A 52 -15.56 8.56 6.08
N VAL A 53 -14.58 8.79 6.96
CA VAL A 53 -13.80 10.02 7.04
C VAL A 53 -12.36 9.75 6.59
N ASN A 54 -12.06 10.09 5.34
CA ASN A 54 -10.75 9.86 4.71
C ASN A 54 -10.23 8.42 4.91
N PRO A 55 -10.95 7.40 4.38
CA PRO A 55 -10.50 6.02 4.47
C PRO A 55 -9.24 5.81 3.63
N LEU A 56 -8.23 5.14 4.19
CA LEU A 56 -6.95 4.91 3.51
C LEU A 56 -6.54 3.44 3.46
N GLY A 57 -6.56 2.75 4.61
CA GLY A 57 -6.22 1.32 4.71
C GLY A 57 -7.44 0.45 4.97
N LEU A 58 -7.41 -0.81 4.51
CA LEU A 58 -8.46 -1.78 4.80
C LEU A 58 -7.90 -3.19 4.99
N SER A 59 -8.57 -4.00 5.80
CA SER A 59 -8.16 -5.38 6.05
C SER A 59 -9.38 -6.28 6.24
N ALA A 60 -9.45 -7.35 5.45
CA ALA A 60 -10.52 -8.33 5.53
C ALA A 60 -10.26 -9.35 6.66
N LEU A 61 -11.33 -9.73 7.37
CA LEU A 61 -11.34 -10.83 8.32
C LEU A 61 -11.85 -12.12 7.67
N PRO A 62 -11.43 -13.31 8.16
CA PRO A 62 -11.92 -14.59 7.65
C PRO A 62 -13.44 -14.80 7.74
N ASP A 63 -14.13 -14.06 8.60
CA ASP A 63 -15.58 -14.10 8.77
C ASP A 63 -16.35 -13.12 7.86
N GLY A 64 -15.66 -12.46 6.93
CA GLY A 64 -16.24 -11.55 5.94
C GLY A 64 -16.44 -10.12 6.43
N ARG A 65 -16.07 -9.81 7.68
CA ARG A 65 -15.97 -8.41 8.14
C ARG A 65 -14.77 -7.72 7.50
N ILE A 66 -14.85 -6.41 7.32
CA ILE A 66 -13.74 -5.59 6.79
C ILE A 66 -13.47 -4.46 7.77
N LEU A 67 -12.23 -4.33 8.23
CA LEU A 67 -11.77 -3.16 8.97
C LEU A 67 -11.31 -2.09 7.99
N ILE A 68 -11.59 -0.83 8.32
CA ILE A 68 -11.29 0.33 7.49
C ILE A 68 -10.63 1.38 8.39
N ALA A 69 -9.39 1.73 8.09
CA ALA A 69 -8.64 2.82 8.72
C ALA A 69 -9.10 4.16 8.16
N GLU A 70 -9.37 5.11 9.04
CA GLU A 70 -9.87 6.45 8.73
C GLU A 70 -8.91 7.50 9.30
N GLU A 71 -8.33 8.32 8.44
CA GLU A 71 -7.41 9.39 8.85
C GLU A 71 -8.10 10.52 9.63
N GLY A 72 -9.43 10.57 9.58
CA GLY A 72 -10.22 11.62 10.24
C GLY A 72 -10.24 12.91 9.44
N SER A 73 -10.76 13.98 10.01
CA SER A 73 -11.08 15.26 9.35
C SER A 73 -9.85 16.08 8.97
N GLY A 74 -8.74 15.92 9.69
CA GLY A 74 -7.56 16.78 9.62
C GLY A 74 -7.72 18.13 10.33
N GLU A 75 -8.76 18.32 11.14
CA GLU A 75 -9.12 19.60 11.77
C GLU A 75 -8.69 19.71 13.25
N ASP A 76 -7.55 19.08 13.60
CA ASP A 76 -7.01 19.02 14.97
C ASP A 76 -8.03 18.50 16.01
N ASP A 77 -8.69 17.40 15.69
CA ASP A 77 -9.75 16.76 16.49
C ASP A 77 -9.44 15.28 16.82
N LEU A 78 -10.45 14.52 17.24
CA LEU A 78 -10.34 13.09 17.59
C LEU A 78 -11.15 12.18 16.65
N SER A 79 -11.28 12.56 15.38
CA SER A 79 -12.12 11.88 14.40
C SER A 79 -11.45 10.69 13.70
N ALA A 80 -10.14 10.51 13.83
CA ALA A 80 -9.44 9.35 13.26
C ALA A 80 -9.79 8.06 14.01
N GLY A 81 -9.61 6.92 13.35
CA GLY A 81 -9.87 5.63 13.97
C GLY A 81 -10.04 4.49 12.98
N VAL A 82 -10.80 3.48 13.41
CA VAL A 82 -11.09 2.30 12.59
C VAL A 82 -12.59 2.03 12.62
N SER A 83 -13.19 1.88 11.45
CA SER A 83 -14.55 1.39 11.25
C SER A 83 -14.55 -0.08 10.81
N MET A 84 -15.70 -0.74 10.97
CA MET A 84 -15.91 -2.12 10.55
C MET A 84 -17.16 -2.22 9.70
N LEU A 85 -17.01 -2.72 8.48
CA LEU A 85 -18.09 -3.13 7.60
C LEU A 85 -18.43 -4.60 7.88
N MET A 86 -19.69 -4.87 8.13
CA MET A 86 -20.24 -6.19 8.42
C MET A 86 -20.72 -6.88 7.13
N PRO A 87 -20.80 -8.23 7.10
CA PRO A 87 -21.28 -8.96 5.93
C PRO A 87 -22.72 -8.63 5.49
N ASP A 88 -23.53 -8.08 6.39
CA ASP A 88 -24.90 -7.65 6.10
C ASP A 88 -24.99 -6.21 5.57
N GLY A 89 -23.84 -5.54 5.36
CA GLY A 89 -23.73 -4.17 4.89
C GLY A 89 -23.81 -3.11 5.98
N SER A 90 -24.04 -3.49 7.25
CA SER A 90 -23.97 -2.53 8.35
C SER A 90 -22.53 -2.08 8.60
N ILE A 91 -22.36 -0.79 8.92
CA ILE A 91 -21.05 -0.19 9.19
C ILE A 91 -21.08 0.60 10.50
N GLY A 92 -19.98 0.55 11.25
CA GLY A 92 -19.85 1.33 12.47
C GLY A 92 -18.41 1.43 12.97
N ARG A 93 -18.16 2.42 13.83
CA ARG A 93 -16.84 2.65 14.42
C ARG A 93 -16.50 1.55 15.42
N VAL A 94 -15.27 1.03 15.39
CA VAL A 94 -14.78 0.03 16.36
C VAL A 94 -13.60 0.53 17.18
N ILE A 95 -12.83 1.50 16.67
CA ILE A 95 -11.81 2.24 17.40
C ILE A 95 -12.06 3.73 17.16
N SER A 96 -12.22 4.50 18.22
CA SER A 96 -12.59 5.91 18.18
C SER A 96 -11.66 6.76 19.04
N GLY A 97 -11.70 8.08 18.83
CA GLY A 97 -10.98 9.01 19.69
C GLY A 97 -9.48 9.10 19.41
N LEU A 98 -9.01 8.64 18.25
CA LEU A 98 -7.63 8.83 17.84
C LEU A 98 -7.46 10.22 17.21
N PRO A 99 -6.32 10.90 17.43
CA PRO A 99 -6.12 12.25 16.91
C PRO A 99 -6.21 12.30 15.39
N SER A 100 -6.71 13.43 14.87
CA SER A 100 -6.70 13.74 13.45
C SER A 100 -6.25 15.19 13.28
N GLY A 101 -5.23 15.41 12.46
CA GLY A 101 -4.70 16.74 12.17
C GLY A 101 -4.02 16.77 10.81
N ARG A 102 -3.10 17.70 10.64
CA ARG A 102 -2.26 17.79 9.44
C ARG A 102 -0.80 17.99 9.78
N ASP A 103 0.08 17.38 9.01
CA ASP A 103 1.51 17.65 9.03
C ASP A 103 1.98 18.08 7.64
N SER A 104 2.49 19.30 7.53
CA SER A 104 2.96 19.87 6.26
C SER A 104 1.94 19.81 5.09
N GLY A 105 0.64 19.77 5.40
CA GLY A 105 -0.46 19.70 4.43
C GLY A 105 -1.11 18.31 4.35
N ASP A 106 -0.34 17.26 4.60
CA ASP A 106 -0.80 15.87 4.62
C ASP A 106 -1.70 15.61 5.82
N LEU A 107 -2.66 14.70 5.65
CA LEU A 107 -3.45 14.22 6.79
C LEU A 107 -2.54 13.48 7.78
N SER A 108 -2.79 13.73 9.05
CA SER A 108 -2.09 13.09 10.17
C SER A 108 -3.15 12.39 11.01
N GLY A 109 -3.37 11.11 10.72
CA GLY A 109 -4.42 10.32 11.34
C GLY A 109 -4.07 8.84 11.39
N VAL A 110 -5.05 7.99 11.13
CA VAL A 110 -4.94 6.52 11.09
C VAL A 110 -4.89 6.03 9.64
N PRO A 111 -3.68 5.77 9.09
CA PRO A 111 -3.52 5.45 7.66
C PRO A 111 -3.73 3.96 7.36
N LEU A 112 -3.51 3.07 8.33
CA LEU A 112 -3.48 1.62 8.11
C LEU A 112 -4.30 0.85 9.12
N VAL A 113 -4.78 -0.31 8.68
CA VAL A 113 -5.28 -1.38 9.53
C VAL A 113 -4.84 -2.72 8.93
N GLY A 114 -4.38 -3.65 9.77
CA GLY A 114 -4.00 -4.99 9.36
C GLY A 114 -4.39 -6.02 10.41
N VAL A 115 -4.57 -7.28 10.01
CA VAL A 115 -4.92 -8.38 10.92
C VAL A 115 -3.84 -9.44 10.86
N SER A 116 -3.39 -9.93 12.01
CA SER A 116 -2.38 -10.99 12.09
C SER A 116 -2.80 -12.22 11.27
N PRO A 117 -1.86 -13.01 10.73
CA PRO A 117 -2.19 -14.18 9.90
C PRO A 117 -3.07 -15.22 10.60
N ASP A 118 -3.04 -15.29 11.93
CA ASP A 118 -3.91 -16.16 12.73
C ASP A 118 -5.31 -15.58 13.01
N GLY A 119 -5.59 -14.36 12.54
CA GLY A 119 -6.87 -13.68 12.67
C GLY A 119 -7.16 -13.12 14.07
N THR A 120 -6.19 -13.14 14.99
CA THR A 120 -6.46 -12.85 16.41
C THR A 120 -6.21 -11.40 16.83
N THR A 121 -5.31 -10.70 16.15
CA THR A 121 -4.87 -9.35 16.54
C THR A 121 -5.05 -8.39 15.37
N ALA A 122 -5.75 -7.28 15.61
CA ALA A 122 -5.80 -6.15 14.71
C ALA A 122 -4.72 -5.14 15.08
N TYR A 123 -4.06 -4.60 14.07
CA TYR A 123 -3.02 -3.60 14.13
C TYR A 123 -3.52 -2.34 13.44
N THR A 124 -3.19 -1.19 13.98
CA THR A 124 -3.37 0.09 13.34
C THR A 124 -2.21 1.00 13.73
N ALA A 125 -2.12 2.18 13.14
CA ALA A 125 -1.10 3.16 13.45
C ALA A 125 -1.70 4.55 13.49
N HIS A 126 -0.92 5.50 14.02
CA HIS A 126 -1.21 6.92 13.85
C HIS A 126 0.08 7.64 13.46
N PHE A 127 -0.01 8.60 12.55
CA PHE A 127 1.12 9.43 12.14
C PHE A 127 1.80 10.07 13.37
N GLY A 128 3.10 9.87 13.55
CA GLY A 128 3.86 10.47 14.64
C GLY A 128 3.67 9.82 16.02
N SER A 129 2.85 8.76 16.14
CA SER A 129 2.65 8.04 17.41
C SER A 129 3.86 7.20 17.85
N GLY A 130 4.78 6.96 16.91
CA GLY A 130 6.03 6.25 17.15
C GLY A 130 5.94 4.72 17.13
N ARG A 131 4.75 4.16 16.99
CA ARG A 131 4.45 2.74 17.26
C ARG A 131 3.24 2.25 16.48
N LEU A 132 3.00 0.95 16.52
CA LEU A 132 1.71 0.38 16.19
C LEU A 132 0.82 0.32 17.44
N LEU A 133 -0.48 0.42 17.21
CA LEU A 133 -1.54 0.18 18.18
C LEU A 133 -2.17 -1.18 17.87
N THR A 134 -2.50 -1.94 18.92
CA THR A 134 -2.98 -3.32 18.78
C THR A 134 -4.19 -3.59 19.65
N VAL A 135 -5.06 -4.48 19.16
CA VAL A 135 -6.24 -4.93 19.90
C VAL A 135 -6.62 -6.35 19.47
N PRO A 136 -7.03 -7.23 20.41
CA PRO A 136 -7.61 -8.51 20.04
C PRO A 136 -8.86 -8.31 19.17
N VAL A 137 -8.92 -9.00 18.02
CA VAL A 137 -10.07 -8.94 17.09
C VAL A 137 -11.39 -9.24 17.79
N GLY A 138 -11.39 -10.16 18.76
CA GLY A 138 -12.57 -10.52 19.54
C GLY A 138 -13.13 -9.41 20.46
N ARG A 139 -12.40 -8.30 20.64
CA ARG A 139 -12.89 -7.11 21.36
C ARG A 139 -13.56 -6.08 20.44
N LEU A 140 -13.42 -6.21 19.12
CA LEU A 140 -13.97 -5.24 18.16
C LEU A 140 -15.48 -5.43 18.04
N SER A 141 -16.23 -4.35 18.27
CA SER A 141 -17.68 -4.31 18.15
C SER A 141 -18.12 -2.92 17.70
N ILE A 142 -19.06 -2.86 16.75
CA ILE A 142 -19.66 -1.59 16.31
C ILE A 142 -20.59 -0.96 17.36
N ASP A 143 -21.08 -1.76 18.31
CA ASP A 143 -21.98 -1.30 19.39
C ASP A 143 -21.21 -0.66 20.56
N THR A 144 -19.93 -1.00 20.69
CA THR A 144 -19.08 -0.53 21.80
C THR A 144 -17.69 -0.23 21.27
N PRO A 145 -17.51 0.93 20.59
CA PRO A 145 -16.23 1.34 20.07
C PRO A 145 -15.21 1.48 21.21
N LEU A 146 -13.99 1.04 20.94
CA LEU A 146 -12.86 1.16 21.87
C LEU A 146 -12.24 2.55 21.78
N GLY A 147 -11.70 3.03 22.90
CA GLY A 147 -10.93 4.27 22.97
C GLY A 147 -9.41 4.02 22.95
N PRO A 148 -8.59 5.08 22.95
CA PRO A 148 -7.12 4.95 22.95
C PRO A 148 -6.58 4.14 24.14
N ASP A 149 -7.21 4.28 25.31
CA ASP A 149 -6.81 3.57 26.54
C ASP A 149 -7.08 2.05 26.50
N ASP A 150 -7.89 1.59 25.54
CA ASP A 150 -8.17 0.17 25.34
C ASP A 150 -7.11 -0.55 24.49
N LEU A 151 -6.21 0.22 23.85
CA LEU A 151 -5.26 -0.28 22.87
C LEU A 151 -3.92 -0.60 23.51
N SER A 152 -3.32 -1.69 23.07
CA SER A 152 -1.94 -2.06 23.40
C SER A 152 -0.96 -1.51 22.35
N SER A 153 0.33 -1.59 22.61
CA SER A 153 1.36 -1.14 21.66
C SER A 153 2.19 -2.30 21.13
N ALA A 154 2.52 -2.26 19.85
CA ALA A 154 3.56 -3.06 19.21
C ALA A 154 4.58 -2.13 18.53
N MET A 155 5.76 -2.64 18.17
CA MET A 155 6.82 -1.85 17.52
C MET A 155 7.11 -0.54 18.29
N ARG A 156 7.45 -0.66 19.58
CA ARG A 156 7.74 0.52 20.40
C ARG A 156 9.05 1.19 19.97
N PRO A 157 9.21 2.50 20.15
CA PRO A 157 10.49 3.17 19.89
C PRO A 157 11.63 2.57 20.72
N LEU A 158 12.82 2.52 20.13
CA LEU A 158 14.07 2.17 20.81
C LEU A 158 15.15 3.18 20.43
N ASN A 159 15.63 3.95 21.40
CA ASN A 159 16.52 5.09 21.17
C ASN A 159 15.90 6.06 20.14
N SER A 160 16.63 6.39 19.07
CA SER A 160 16.16 7.23 17.97
C SER A 160 15.43 6.46 16.86
N VAL A 161 15.21 5.15 17.02
CA VAL A 161 14.49 4.34 16.05
C VAL A 161 13.02 4.31 16.42
N THR A 162 12.21 4.95 15.60
CA THR A 162 10.76 5.07 15.76
C THR A 162 10.09 4.98 14.40
N LEU A 163 8.83 4.57 14.41
CA LEU A 163 7.94 4.84 13.30
C LEU A 163 7.60 6.34 13.27
N THR A 164 7.42 6.93 12.10
CA THR A 164 7.03 8.33 11.92
C THR A 164 5.76 8.41 11.10
N ASN A 165 5.73 7.85 9.90
CA ASN A 165 4.51 7.77 9.09
C ASN A 165 4.34 6.34 8.55
N PRO A 166 3.95 5.38 9.41
CA PRO A 166 3.51 4.06 8.95
C PRO A 166 2.43 4.21 7.89
N PHE A 167 2.65 3.69 6.69
CA PHE A 167 1.68 3.83 5.61
C PHE A 167 0.85 2.57 5.44
N ASP A 168 1.51 1.41 5.46
CA ASP A 168 0.85 0.10 5.29
C ASP A 168 1.58 -1.00 6.08
N ILE A 169 0.91 -2.14 6.26
CA ILE A 169 1.36 -3.26 7.09
C ILE A 169 1.17 -4.61 6.37
N THR A 170 2.18 -5.45 6.48
CA THR A 170 2.11 -6.89 6.20
C THR A 170 2.75 -7.67 7.34
N PHE A 171 2.94 -8.98 7.16
CA PHE A 171 3.55 -9.85 8.18
C PHE A 171 4.63 -10.73 7.57
N ASP A 172 5.65 -11.04 8.36
CA ASP A 172 6.63 -12.03 7.98
C ASP A 172 6.06 -13.46 8.03
N GLY A 173 6.86 -14.47 7.66
CA GLY A 173 6.42 -15.86 7.66
C GLY A 173 6.09 -16.43 9.05
N ALA A 174 6.44 -15.73 10.13
CA ALA A 174 6.14 -16.08 11.51
C ALA A 174 4.99 -15.24 12.10
N GLY A 175 4.42 -14.30 11.34
CA GLY A 175 3.35 -13.41 11.80
C GLY A 175 3.84 -12.15 12.53
N VAL A 176 5.12 -11.80 12.43
CA VAL A 176 5.68 -10.56 12.98
C VAL A 176 5.29 -9.38 12.07
N PRO A 177 4.79 -8.25 12.62
CA PRO A 177 4.37 -7.12 11.80
C PRO A 177 5.55 -6.46 11.09
N VAL A 178 5.33 -6.16 9.82
CA VAL A 178 6.26 -5.50 8.89
C VAL A 178 5.56 -4.29 8.30
N VAL A 179 6.18 -3.13 8.39
CA VAL A 179 5.53 -1.83 8.13
C VAL A 179 6.38 -1.02 7.16
N SER A 180 5.76 -0.50 6.11
CA SER A 180 6.33 0.58 5.31
C SER A 180 6.17 1.90 6.07
N ASP A 181 7.24 2.70 6.14
CA ASP A 181 7.20 4.01 6.80
C ASP A 181 7.67 5.09 5.84
N ALA A 182 6.71 5.90 5.38
CA ALA A 182 6.90 6.91 4.35
C ALA A 182 7.93 7.95 4.76
N SER A 183 7.76 8.57 5.94
CA SER A 183 8.66 9.63 6.43
C SER A 183 10.03 9.12 6.82
N GLN A 184 10.17 7.83 7.12
CA GLN A 184 11.45 7.22 7.44
C GLN A 184 12.13 6.62 6.19
N ASN A 185 11.52 6.65 5.01
CA ASN A 185 12.05 6.07 3.77
C ASN A 185 12.54 4.62 3.95
N GLY A 186 11.77 3.77 4.64
CA GLY A 186 12.18 2.39 4.85
C GLY A 186 11.08 1.44 5.27
N VAL A 187 11.49 0.17 5.44
CA VAL A 187 10.63 -0.90 5.93
C VAL A 187 11.10 -1.34 7.32
N ALA A 188 10.18 -1.31 8.26
CA ALA A 188 10.38 -1.69 9.65
C ALA A 188 9.78 -3.05 9.96
N ILE A 189 10.33 -3.71 10.97
CA ILE A 189 9.83 -4.96 11.54
C ILE A 189 9.93 -4.90 13.06
N GLU A 190 9.00 -5.56 13.75
CA GLU A 190 9.11 -5.75 15.20
C GLU A 190 10.29 -6.68 15.55
N THR A 191 11.02 -6.33 16.61
CA THR A 191 12.05 -7.21 17.19
C THR A 191 11.45 -8.10 18.28
N ASP A 192 12.16 -9.16 18.67
CA ASP A 192 11.79 -10.02 19.81
C ASP A 192 11.54 -9.24 21.12
N GLY A 193 12.12 -8.03 21.26
CA GLY A 193 11.89 -7.13 22.40
C GLY A 193 10.63 -6.26 22.31
N GLY A 194 9.84 -6.40 21.24
CA GLY A 194 8.66 -5.57 20.96
C GLY A 194 9.02 -4.13 20.59
N THR A 195 10.20 -3.90 20.01
CA THR A 195 10.65 -2.58 19.55
C THR A 195 10.88 -2.54 18.04
N THR A 196 10.83 -1.33 17.47
CA THR A 196 11.02 -1.09 16.04
C THR A 196 12.46 -1.29 15.59
N ARG A 197 12.64 -1.94 14.43
CA ARG A 197 13.89 -1.98 13.69
C ARG A 197 13.60 -1.81 12.20
N PHE A 198 14.32 -0.92 11.54
CA PHE A 198 14.33 -0.87 10.07
C PHE A 198 15.31 -1.90 9.53
N PHE A 199 14.81 -2.86 8.75
CA PHE A 199 15.68 -3.81 8.07
C PHE A 199 16.12 -3.26 6.72
N HIS A 200 15.27 -2.49 6.03
CA HIS A 200 15.58 -1.86 4.75
C HIS A 200 15.42 -0.33 4.80
N ARG A 201 16.29 0.37 4.07
CA ARG A 201 16.23 1.82 3.83
C ARG A 201 16.42 2.04 2.34
N PHE A 202 15.54 2.83 1.75
CA PHE A 202 15.59 3.13 0.32
C PHE A 202 16.53 4.30 0.07
N ASP A 203 17.37 4.16 -0.96
CA ASP A 203 18.13 5.29 -1.50
C ASP A 203 17.18 6.29 -2.15
N ARG A 204 17.62 7.55 -2.28
CA ARG A 204 16.88 8.56 -3.03
C ARG A 204 16.74 8.14 -4.48
N LEU A 205 15.60 8.48 -5.09
CA LEU A 205 15.34 8.20 -6.49
C LEU A 205 15.88 9.35 -7.36
N GLU A 206 16.34 9.03 -8.56
CA GLU A 206 16.64 10.02 -9.58
C GLU A 206 15.34 10.71 -10.04
N ASN A 207 15.38 12.04 -10.21
CA ASN A 207 14.25 12.77 -10.75
C ASN A 207 14.19 12.57 -12.29
N PRO A 208 13.09 12.00 -12.84
CA PRO A 208 12.96 11.79 -14.28
C PRO A 208 13.06 13.06 -15.14
N ASP A 209 12.63 14.22 -14.61
CA ASP A 209 12.66 15.50 -15.31
C ASP A 209 14.03 16.18 -15.25
N ASN A 210 14.85 15.83 -14.25
CA ASN A 210 16.19 16.36 -14.08
C ASN A 210 17.10 15.35 -13.36
N PRO A 211 17.94 14.60 -14.09
CA PRO A 211 18.74 13.52 -13.52
C PRO A 211 19.83 14.01 -12.54
N ASP A 212 20.14 15.31 -12.53
CA ASP A 212 21.06 15.92 -11.55
C ASP A 212 20.40 16.12 -10.18
N LEU A 213 19.08 15.91 -10.07
CA LEU A 213 18.30 16.01 -8.84
C LEU A 213 17.82 14.64 -8.37
N SER A 214 17.53 14.55 -7.08
CA SER A 214 16.95 13.35 -6.48
C SER A 214 15.74 13.68 -5.63
N ILE A 215 14.77 12.77 -5.61
CA ILE A 215 13.54 12.84 -4.83
C ILE A 215 13.52 11.75 -3.76
N ASP A 216 12.67 11.92 -2.75
CA ASP A 216 12.47 10.88 -1.74
C ASP A 216 11.75 9.66 -2.33
N PRO A 217 12.06 8.44 -1.87
CA PRO A 217 11.41 7.23 -2.37
C PRO A 217 9.98 7.06 -1.85
N VAL A 218 9.70 7.49 -0.61
CA VAL A 218 8.36 7.48 0.02
C VAL A 218 7.67 6.10 -0.10
N PRO A 219 8.07 5.10 0.70
CA PRO A 219 7.44 3.78 0.67
C PRO A 219 6.00 3.83 1.21
N THR A 220 5.09 3.21 0.48
CA THR A 220 3.65 3.19 0.76
C THR A 220 3.14 1.75 0.87
N GLY A 221 2.32 1.24 -0.04
CA GLY A 221 1.84 -0.15 -0.04
C GLY A 221 2.93 -1.20 0.14
N ILE A 222 2.62 -2.25 0.90
CA ILE A 222 3.54 -3.35 1.15
C ILE A 222 2.82 -4.71 1.17
N SER A 223 3.33 -5.67 0.39
CA SER A 223 2.83 -7.04 0.38
C SER A 223 3.97 -8.06 0.36
N ARG A 224 3.81 -9.17 1.09
CA ARG A 224 4.83 -10.22 1.16
C ARG A 224 4.59 -11.29 0.10
N VAL A 225 5.63 -11.65 -0.65
CA VAL A 225 5.62 -12.71 -1.68
C VAL A 225 6.87 -13.56 -1.54
N ASP A 226 6.73 -14.87 -1.31
CA ASP A 226 7.83 -15.85 -1.33
C ASP A 226 9.10 -15.49 -0.51
N GLY A 227 8.94 -14.70 0.56
CA GLY A 227 10.06 -14.27 1.41
C GLY A 227 10.63 -12.88 1.08
N GLU A 228 10.19 -12.28 -0.03
CA GLU A 228 10.41 -10.88 -0.35
C GLU A 228 9.19 -10.04 0.07
N TYR A 229 9.39 -8.73 0.14
CA TYR A 229 8.35 -7.72 0.31
C TYR A 229 8.32 -6.86 -0.94
N LEU A 230 7.19 -6.88 -1.64
CA LEU A 230 6.85 -5.92 -2.67
C LEU A 230 6.46 -4.61 -1.98
N VAL A 231 7.10 -3.51 -2.36
CA VAL A 231 6.89 -2.20 -1.77
C VAL A 231 6.71 -1.18 -2.88
N THR A 232 5.61 -0.43 -2.85
CA THR A 232 5.45 0.73 -3.73
C THR A 232 6.25 1.89 -3.19
N LEU A 233 7.00 2.55 -4.07
CA LEU A 233 7.69 3.80 -3.82
C LEU A 233 6.91 4.88 -4.57
N THR A 234 6.23 5.76 -3.85
CA THR A 234 5.37 6.80 -4.45
C THR A 234 6.17 7.75 -5.34
N GLY A 235 7.43 8.02 -4.97
CA GLY A 235 8.23 9.12 -5.51
C GLY A 235 7.80 10.45 -4.90
N GLY A 236 8.68 11.11 -4.16
CA GLY A 236 8.34 12.29 -3.37
C GLY A 236 8.11 13.56 -4.20
N CYS A 237 7.61 14.60 -3.53
CA CYS A 237 7.40 15.94 -4.12
C CYS A 237 8.65 16.41 -4.89
N PRO A 238 8.52 16.90 -6.15
CA PRO A 238 7.29 17.38 -6.78
C PRO A 238 6.44 16.33 -7.52
N TYR A 239 6.59 15.03 -7.21
CA TYR A 239 5.84 13.94 -7.86
C TYR A 239 6.00 13.89 -9.40
N PRO A 240 7.24 14.00 -9.93
CA PRO A 240 7.45 14.02 -11.37
C PRO A 240 6.83 12.76 -12.02
N PRO A 241 6.15 12.89 -13.17
CA PRO A 241 5.50 11.76 -13.83
C PRO A 241 6.43 10.57 -14.03
N GLY A 242 5.95 9.36 -13.73
CA GLY A 242 6.71 8.12 -13.89
C GLY A 242 7.85 7.92 -12.87
N SER A 243 7.92 8.74 -11.82
CA SER A 243 8.95 8.59 -10.79
C SER A 243 8.70 7.45 -9.81
N GLY A 244 7.46 7.00 -9.70
CA GLY A 244 7.05 5.91 -8.83
C GLY A 244 7.51 4.54 -9.35
N ARG A 245 7.72 3.60 -8.43
CA ARG A 245 8.25 2.27 -8.74
C ARG A 245 7.66 1.21 -7.82
N LEU A 246 7.62 -0.03 -8.30
CA LEU A 246 7.46 -1.21 -7.45
C LEU A 246 8.83 -1.86 -7.28
N VAL A 247 9.23 -2.09 -6.04
CA VAL A 247 10.49 -2.78 -5.71
C VAL A 247 10.21 -4.02 -4.88
N ALA A 248 11.09 -5.02 -4.98
CA ALA A 248 11.11 -6.17 -4.09
C ALA A 248 12.33 -6.06 -3.18
N VAL A 249 12.14 -6.26 -1.88
CA VAL A 249 13.20 -6.23 -0.86
C VAL A 249 13.15 -7.47 0.04
N ASP A 250 14.28 -7.86 0.61
CA ASP A 250 14.36 -8.97 1.57
C ASP A 250 14.98 -8.56 2.93
N ASP A 251 15.01 -9.50 3.88
CA ASP A 251 15.57 -9.28 5.21
C ASP A 251 17.10 -9.18 5.22
N GLN A 252 17.77 -9.55 4.12
CA GLN A 252 19.20 -9.31 3.89
C GLN A 252 19.49 -7.95 3.24
N ARG A 253 18.46 -7.11 3.04
CA ARG A 253 18.55 -5.77 2.43
C ARG A 253 18.87 -5.78 0.94
N ASN A 254 18.66 -6.92 0.27
CA ASN A 254 18.71 -6.90 -1.18
C ASN A 254 17.48 -6.15 -1.70
N GLN A 255 17.66 -5.46 -2.81
CA GLN A 255 16.60 -4.75 -3.52
C GLN A 255 16.70 -5.03 -5.01
N ARG A 256 15.55 -5.22 -5.65
CA ARG A 256 15.43 -5.22 -7.10
C ARG A 256 14.19 -4.42 -7.51
N THR A 257 14.31 -3.68 -8.61
CA THR A 257 13.15 -3.03 -9.20
C THR A 257 12.31 -4.06 -9.96
N VAL A 258 11.00 -4.02 -9.75
CA VAL A 258 10.02 -4.88 -10.43
C VAL A 258 9.35 -4.11 -11.57
N VAL A 259 8.90 -2.89 -11.30
CA VAL A 259 8.23 -1.99 -12.25
C VAL A 259 8.71 -0.57 -12.01
N GLU A 260 8.90 0.19 -13.08
CA GLU A 260 9.23 1.63 -13.07
C GLU A 260 8.17 2.41 -13.85
N GLY A 261 8.21 3.74 -13.77
CA GLY A 261 7.32 4.57 -14.58
C GLY A 261 5.91 4.69 -14.01
N LEU A 262 5.72 4.37 -12.72
CA LEU A 262 4.40 4.46 -12.07
C LEU A 262 4.10 5.90 -11.64
N SER A 263 2.81 6.22 -11.63
CA SER A 263 2.23 7.50 -11.22
C SER A 263 1.72 7.38 -9.79
N MET A 264 2.54 7.82 -8.83
CA MET A 264 2.19 7.84 -7.40
C MET A 264 1.56 6.53 -6.91
N PRO A 265 2.26 5.38 -7.02
CA PRO A 265 1.73 4.11 -6.54
C PRO A 265 1.64 4.13 -5.01
N ILE A 266 0.47 3.80 -4.48
CA ILE A 266 0.18 3.85 -3.04
C ILE A 266 -0.17 2.51 -2.42
N ASP A 267 -0.53 1.51 -3.22
CA ASP A 267 -0.86 0.17 -2.72
C ASP A 267 -0.38 -0.93 -3.67
N VAL A 268 -0.07 -2.11 -3.12
CA VAL A 268 0.22 -3.33 -3.87
C VAL A 268 -0.44 -4.54 -3.21
N ALA A 269 -1.20 -5.29 -3.99
CA ALA A 269 -1.80 -6.55 -3.59
C ALA A 269 -1.38 -7.68 -4.53
N VAL A 270 -1.37 -8.91 -4.02
CA VAL A 270 -1.08 -10.11 -4.79
C VAL A 270 -2.22 -11.09 -4.61
N ASP A 271 -2.79 -11.58 -5.71
CA ASP A 271 -3.87 -12.56 -5.67
C ASP A 271 -3.36 -14.00 -5.54
N GLU A 272 -4.30 -14.95 -5.41
CA GLU A 272 -4.00 -16.37 -5.24
C GLU A 272 -3.26 -16.99 -6.43
N ASP A 273 -3.40 -16.42 -7.63
CA ASP A 273 -2.72 -16.85 -8.85
C ASP A 273 -1.33 -16.21 -9.00
N GLY A 274 -0.96 -15.31 -8.08
CA GLY A 274 0.29 -14.57 -8.06
C GLY A 274 0.29 -13.33 -8.95
N ALA A 275 -0.87 -12.86 -9.43
CA ALA A 275 -0.93 -11.61 -10.16
C ALA A 275 -0.76 -10.43 -9.19
N ILE A 276 0.06 -9.46 -9.61
CA ILE A 276 0.36 -8.26 -8.84
C ILE A 276 -0.58 -7.13 -9.30
N TRP A 277 -1.30 -6.56 -8.35
CA TRP A 277 -2.18 -5.42 -8.51
C TRP A 277 -1.53 -4.21 -7.85
N ILE A 278 -1.45 -3.09 -8.57
CA ILE A 278 -0.84 -1.85 -8.07
C ILE A 278 -1.89 -0.74 -8.17
N LEU A 279 -2.06 0.04 -7.10
CA LEU A 279 -2.93 1.20 -7.09
C LEU A 279 -2.12 2.47 -7.31
N GLU A 280 -2.39 3.18 -8.41
CA GLU A 280 -1.85 4.51 -8.71
C GLU A 280 -2.85 5.57 -8.23
N PHE A 281 -2.43 6.42 -7.30
CA PHE A 281 -3.31 7.39 -6.63
C PHE A 281 -3.77 8.52 -7.56
N ALA A 282 -2.82 9.08 -8.31
CA ALA A 282 -3.03 10.27 -9.11
C ALA A 282 -1.99 10.37 -10.24
N ARG A 283 -2.28 11.26 -11.18
CA ARG A 283 -1.28 11.77 -12.14
C ARG A 283 -0.98 13.21 -11.77
N PHE A 284 0.30 13.57 -11.76
CA PHE A 284 0.72 14.94 -11.49
C PHE A 284 0.35 15.86 -12.66
N GLU A 285 -0.21 17.03 -12.33
CA GLU A 285 -0.41 18.14 -13.27
C GLU A 285 0.52 19.29 -12.86
N GLU A 286 1.19 19.93 -13.83
CA GLU A 286 2.31 20.87 -13.61
C GLU A 286 1.95 22.10 -12.75
N ASP A 287 0.65 22.40 -12.60
CA ASP A 287 0.11 23.49 -11.79
C ASP A 287 -0.50 23.06 -10.45
N ALA A 288 -0.48 21.76 -10.12
CA ALA A 288 -0.93 21.25 -8.83
C ALA A 288 0.13 21.48 -7.73
N SER A 289 -0.32 21.87 -6.54
CA SER A 289 0.55 21.97 -5.37
C SER A 289 0.81 20.59 -4.77
N CYS A 290 2.07 20.36 -4.36
CA CYS A 290 2.31 19.60 -3.13
C CYS A 290 1.75 20.43 -1.95
#